data_AF-A0A2T5X6J0-F1
#
_entry.id   AF-A0A2T5X6J0-F1
#
_cell.length_a   1.000
_cell.length_b   1.000
_cell.length_c   1.000
_cell.angle_alpha   90.00
_cell.angle_beta   90.00
_cell.angle_gamma   90.00
#
_symmetry.space_group_name_H-M   'P 1'
#
loop_
_entity.id
_entity.type
_entity.pdbx_description
1 polymer ?
#
loop_
_entity_poly.entity_id
_entity_poly.type
_entity_poly.pdbx_seq_one_letter_code
_entity_poly.pdbx_strand_id
1 'polypeptide(L)'
;MSLRITAALAAAVALIFGSASAATAVPQLTGDLPAATAENQSVPLAFDLSGVDWTAVLVTIEVVEGSVTVDAAGVVSAAPGYDLQDATATRQSFNGPLADVQDTLANGITWITPAAAGSYTIDFSMTVQEYVPGLSFNPDNGHYYLVPVDEFGDPLTLSAEDAFAAADNGDFTYAGLTGYIAEINDDAENDFVANYSGGENIWIGASSEYTILNSFAGTSYADNTASNSKWHWVNSTVLFADGLSGDIVAVNGAYSSWADGEPNGGGGQEGCVVTNWEGAPALWNDLACDDTWTNSFIVEFDSADAGAAILELTDEDLQAAENSVNELAETGVNATLAMGLAGTALIAAAAVVVARRRARV
;
A
#
# COMPACT_ATOMS: atom_id res chain seq x y z
N MET A 1 21.27 -22.85 -15.53
CA MET A 1 20.86 -23.67 -14.37
C MET A 1 19.79 -22.86 -13.68
N SER A 2 18.61 -23.42 -13.40
CA SER A 2 17.52 -22.69 -12.73
C SER A 2 17.76 -22.75 -11.22
N LEU A 3 17.67 -21.63 -10.52
CA LEU A 3 17.83 -21.56 -9.07
C LEU A 3 16.44 -21.53 -8.42
N ARG A 4 16.17 -22.46 -7.49
CA ARG A 4 14.91 -22.53 -6.74
C ARG A 4 15.05 -21.84 -5.39
N ILE A 5 14.12 -20.95 -5.04
CA ILE A 5 14.19 -20.12 -3.82
C ILE A 5 12.93 -20.25 -2.98
N THR A 6 13.07 -20.01 -1.69
CA THR A 6 11.98 -19.97 -0.72
C THR A 6 12.22 -18.79 0.21
N ALA A 7 11.25 -17.89 0.28
CA ALA A 7 11.13 -16.99 1.42
C ALA A 7 10.08 -17.58 2.37
N ALA A 8 10.27 -17.40 3.69
CA ALA A 8 9.23 -17.68 4.69
C ALA A 8 9.10 -16.49 5.66
N LEU A 9 7.90 -16.23 6.17
CA LEU A 9 7.71 -15.25 7.24
C LEU A 9 8.45 -15.72 8.50
N ALA A 10 9.48 -14.99 8.93
CA ALA A 10 10.09 -15.20 10.23
C ALA A 10 9.12 -14.71 11.31
N ALA A 11 8.18 -15.56 11.73
CA ALA A 11 7.39 -15.29 12.92
C ALA A 11 8.36 -15.03 14.08
N ALA A 12 8.29 -13.84 14.68
CA ALA A 12 8.88 -13.59 15.99
C ALA A 12 8.12 -14.49 16.98
N VAL A 13 8.56 -15.75 17.11
CA VAL A 13 7.98 -16.70 18.05
C VAL A 13 8.30 -16.21 19.45
N ALA A 14 7.37 -15.49 20.06
CA ALA A 14 7.25 -15.46 21.50
C ALA A 14 6.92 -16.89 21.95
N LEU A 15 7.94 -17.61 22.43
CA LEU A 15 7.79 -18.91 23.09
C LEU A 15 6.91 -18.75 24.34
N ILE A 16 5.60 -18.84 24.16
CA ILE A 16 4.64 -19.06 25.25
C ILE A 16 4.19 -20.51 25.14
N PHE A 17 4.68 -21.35 26.05
CA PHE A 17 4.22 -22.73 26.20
C PHE A 17 2.74 -22.72 26.59
N GLY A 18 1.86 -23.06 25.65
CA GLY A 18 0.44 -23.27 25.91
C GLY A 18 -0.24 -23.98 24.75
N SER A 19 -0.65 -25.23 24.99
CA SER A 19 -1.60 -26.06 24.20
C SER A 19 -1.56 -25.94 22.67
N ALA A 20 -1.10 -27.01 22.01
CA ALA A 20 -1.11 -27.19 20.56
C ALA A 20 -2.50 -26.91 19.95
N SER A 21 -2.70 -25.71 19.42
CA SER A 21 -3.57 -25.48 18.27
C SER A 21 -2.90 -26.06 17.03
N ALA A 22 -3.68 -26.45 16.03
CA ALA A 22 -3.14 -26.89 14.74
C ALA A 22 -2.13 -25.84 14.25
N ALA A 23 -0.89 -26.26 14.00
CA ALA A 23 0.13 -25.37 13.47
C ALA A 23 -0.37 -24.89 12.10
N THR A 24 -0.79 -23.63 12.02
CA THR A 24 -0.94 -22.93 10.74
C THR A 24 0.42 -23.03 10.05
N ALA A 25 0.41 -23.56 8.82
CA ALA A 25 1.62 -23.61 8.01
C ALA A 25 2.15 -22.18 7.87
N VAL A 26 3.46 -22.00 7.99
CA VAL A 26 4.07 -20.67 7.84
C VAL A 26 3.85 -20.21 6.40
N PRO A 27 3.37 -18.99 6.14
CA PRO A 27 3.29 -18.43 4.80
C PRO A 27 4.64 -18.51 4.06
N GLN A 28 4.60 -18.99 2.82
CA GLN A 28 5.76 -19.21 1.96
C GLN A 28 5.45 -18.83 0.50
N LEU A 29 6.47 -18.29 -0.16
CA LEU A 29 6.53 -17.90 -1.57
C LEU A 29 7.82 -18.50 -2.08
N THR A 30 7.68 -19.37 -3.07
CA THR A 30 8.81 -20.00 -3.73
C THR A 30 8.81 -19.66 -5.19
N GLY A 31 9.96 -19.66 -5.83
CA GLY A 31 10.07 -19.36 -7.26
C GLY A 31 11.34 -19.95 -7.86
N ASP A 32 11.31 -20.16 -9.17
CA ASP A 32 12.49 -20.56 -9.95
C ASP A 32 12.97 -19.38 -10.79
N LEU A 33 14.23 -19.00 -10.63
CA LEU A 33 14.80 -17.91 -11.43
C LEU A 33 15.31 -18.39 -12.78
N PRO A 34 15.09 -17.58 -13.82
CA PRO A 34 15.66 -17.83 -15.13
C PRO A 34 17.18 -17.68 -15.08
N ALA A 35 17.87 -18.39 -15.98
CA ALA A 35 19.29 -18.15 -16.20
C ALA A 35 19.50 -16.76 -16.83
N ALA A 36 20.75 -16.27 -16.81
CA ALA A 36 21.13 -15.05 -17.52
C ALA A 36 20.63 -15.10 -18.98
N THR A 37 19.91 -14.05 -19.36
CA THR A 37 19.15 -13.98 -20.62
C THR A 37 19.64 -12.79 -21.45
N ALA A 38 19.62 -12.92 -22.77
CA ALA A 38 20.02 -11.83 -23.68
C ALA A 38 19.03 -10.66 -23.65
N GLU A 39 19.39 -9.54 -24.28
CA GLU A 39 18.50 -8.39 -24.47
C GLU A 39 17.21 -8.73 -25.25
N ASN A 40 16.16 -7.92 -25.05
CA ASN A 40 14.87 -8.01 -25.74
C ASN A 40 14.22 -9.41 -25.72
N GLN A 41 14.31 -10.12 -24.59
CA GLN A 41 13.66 -11.41 -24.40
C GLN A 41 12.48 -11.30 -23.44
N SER A 42 11.42 -12.04 -23.72
CA SER A 42 10.33 -12.29 -22.79
C SER A 42 10.58 -13.58 -22.04
N VAL A 43 10.61 -13.50 -20.72
CA VAL A 43 11.01 -14.58 -19.83
C VAL A 43 9.88 -14.84 -18.82
N PRO A 44 9.19 -15.99 -18.91
CA PRO A 44 8.18 -16.35 -17.92
C PRO A 44 8.81 -16.53 -16.54
N LEU A 45 8.13 -16.01 -15.52
CA LEU A 45 8.46 -16.22 -14.11
C LEU A 45 7.35 -17.05 -13.46
N ALA A 46 7.74 -17.98 -12.59
CA ALA A 46 6.81 -18.87 -11.90
C ALA A 46 7.08 -18.85 -10.40
N PHE A 47 6.03 -18.56 -9.64
CA PHE A 47 6.04 -18.52 -8.18
C PHE A 47 4.90 -19.36 -7.59
N ASP A 48 5.11 -19.88 -6.39
CA ASP A 48 4.15 -20.69 -5.63
C ASP A 48 3.95 -20.09 -4.24
N LEU A 49 2.72 -19.64 -3.96
CA LEU A 49 2.29 -19.10 -2.67
C LEU A 49 1.55 -20.19 -1.87
N SER A 50 2.02 -20.47 -0.67
CA SER A 50 1.43 -21.48 0.22
C SER A 50 1.43 -21.04 1.69
N GLY A 51 0.69 -21.75 2.53
CA GLY A 51 0.63 -21.46 3.96
C GLY A 51 -0.18 -20.21 4.34
N VAL A 52 -1.01 -19.70 3.43
CA VAL A 52 -1.93 -18.58 3.66
C VAL A 52 -3.38 -19.06 3.60
N ASP A 53 -4.27 -18.44 4.37
CA ASP A 53 -5.70 -18.71 4.44
C ASP A 53 -6.56 -17.49 4.10
N TRP A 54 -5.95 -16.48 3.46
CA TRP A 54 -6.63 -15.26 3.01
C TRP A 54 -7.69 -15.55 1.95
N THR A 55 -8.76 -14.75 1.98
CA THR A 55 -9.84 -14.83 0.98
C THR A 55 -9.41 -14.25 -0.37
N ALA A 56 -8.69 -13.14 -0.32
CA ALA A 56 -8.13 -12.44 -1.46
C ALA A 56 -6.71 -11.96 -1.16
N VAL A 57 -5.90 -11.81 -2.21
CA VAL A 57 -4.47 -11.53 -2.12
C VAL A 57 -4.14 -10.34 -3.01
N LEU A 58 -3.28 -9.46 -2.53
CA LEU A 58 -2.64 -8.40 -3.30
C LEU A 58 -1.16 -8.77 -3.52
N VAL A 59 -0.70 -8.66 -4.75
CA VAL A 59 0.68 -8.88 -5.16
C VAL A 59 1.20 -7.62 -5.80
N THR A 60 2.39 -7.18 -5.40
CA THR A 60 3.16 -6.16 -6.12
C THR A 60 4.52 -6.72 -6.49
N ILE A 61 4.92 -6.59 -7.75
CA ILE A 61 6.23 -6.99 -8.24
C ILE A 61 6.91 -5.78 -8.89
N GLU A 62 8.18 -5.57 -8.57
CA GLU A 62 9.02 -4.53 -9.15
C GLU A 62 10.34 -5.14 -9.62
N VAL A 63 10.76 -4.81 -10.84
CA VAL A 63 12.05 -5.20 -11.41
C VAL A 63 12.97 -3.99 -11.51
N VAL A 64 14.26 -4.19 -11.21
CA VAL A 64 15.27 -3.12 -11.27
C VAL A 64 15.66 -2.82 -12.72
N GLU A 65 15.81 -3.86 -13.54
CA GLU A 65 16.16 -3.74 -14.95
C GLU A 65 15.14 -4.44 -15.86
N GLY A 66 14.68 -3.73 -16.88
CA GLY A 66 13.69 -4.22 -17.83
C GLY A 66 12.28 -3.78 -17.46
N SER A 67 11.28 -4.60 -17.77
CA SER A 67 9.88 -4.38 -17.42
C SER A 67 9.19 -5.69 -17.06
N VAL A 68 8.01 -5.60 -16.45
CA VAL A 68 7.22 -6.76 -16.03
C VAL A 68 5.77 -6.59 -16.46
N THR A 69 5.17 -7.67 -16.96
CA THR A 69 3.75 -7.76 -17.31
C THR A 69 3.11 -8.94 -16.58
N VAL A 70 1.80 -8.84 -16.34
CA VAL A 70 1.01 -9.89 -15.69
C VAL A 70 -0.17 -10.26 -16.58
N ASP A 71 -0.09 -11.42 -17.23
CA ASP A 71 -1.24 -12.01 -17.92
C ASP A 71 -2.22 -12.54 -16.88
N ALA A 72 -3.21 -11.71 -16.59
CA ALA A 72 -4.27 -12.02 -15.65
C ALA A 72 -5.27 -13.04 -16.17
N ALA A 73 -5.27 -13.38 -17.47
CA ALA A 73 -6.33 -14.16 -18.14
C ALA A 73 -7.77 -13.70 -17.82
N GLY A 74 -7.95 -12.47 -17.31
CA GLY A 74 -9.21 -11.92 -16.81
C GLY A 74 -9.68 -12.42 -15.44
N VAL A 75 -8.86 -13.14 -14.67
CA VAL A 75 -9.23 -13.70 -13.34
C VAL A 75 -8.71 -12.88 -12.16
N VAL A 76 -7.66 -12.08 -12.36
CA VAL A 76 -7.20 -11.07 -11.38
C VAL A 76 -7.41 -9.67 -11.92
N SER A 77 -7.53 -8.72 -11.00
CA SER A 77 -7.73 -7.30 -11.30
C SER A 77 -6.42 -6.55 -11.12
N ALA A 78 -6.15 -5.58 -12.00
CA ALA A 78 -5.11 -4.61 -11.76
C ALA A 78 -5.44 -3.81 -10.48
N ALA A 79 -4.43 -3.53 -9.66
CA ALA A 79 -4.59 -2.50 -8.64
C ALA A 79 -4.82 -1.14 -9.32
N PRO A 80 -5.52 -0.19 -8.67
CA PRO A 80 -5.73 1.14 -9.23
C PRO A 80 -4.42 1.78 -9.72
N GLY A 81 -4.45 2.35 -10.93
CA GLY A 81 -3.28 2.98 -11.56
C GLY A 81 -2.34 2.06 -12.33
N TYR A 82 -2.53 0.74 -12.28
CA TYR A 82 -1.71 -0.22 -13.04
C TYR A 82 -2.43 -0.71 -14.30
N ASP A 83 -1.67 -0.84 -15.39
CA ASP A 83 -2.06 -1.60 -16.59
C ASP A 83 -1.15 -2.84 -16.65
N LEU A 84 -1.73 -4.01 -16.35
CA LEU A 84 -0.99 -5.27 -16.24
C LEU A 84 -0.29 -5.69 -17.53
N GLN A 85 -0.70 -5.15 -18.67
CA GLN A 85 -0.13 -5.44 -19.98
C GLN A 85 0.82 -4.34 -20.48
N ASP A 86 1.09 -3.29 -19.69
CA ASP A 86 2.10 -2.28 -20.02
C ASP A 86 3.50 -2.90 -20.01
N ALA A 87 4.00 -3.20 -21.21
CA ALA A 87 5.32 -3.77 -21.43
C ALA A 87 6.48 -2.79 -21.15
N THR A 88 6.21 -1.58 -20.66
CA THR A 88 7.23 -0.60 -20.25
C THR A 88 7.30 -0.41 -18.73
N ALA A 89 6.33 -0.93 -17.98
CA ALA A 89 6.26 -0.76 -16.54
C ALA A 89 7.34 -1.60 -15.83
N THR A 90 8.09 -0.98 -14.93
CA THR A 90 9.03 -1.67 -14.03
C THR A 90 8.34 -2.26 -12.80
N ARG A 91 7.10 -1.86 -12.53
CA ARG A 91 6.30 -2.30 -11.39
C ARG A 91 4.89 -2.66 -11.84
N GLN A 92 4.36 -3.76 -11.34
CA GLN A 92 2.98 -4.19 -11.53
C GLN A 92 2.34 -4.56 -10.20
N SER A 93 1.06 -4.25 -10.03
CA SER A 93 0.29 -4.62 -8.84
C SER A 93 -1.08 -5.15 -9.22
N PHE A 94 -1.47 -6.30 -8.65
CA PHE A 94 -2.72 -6.99 -8.96
C PHE A 94 -3.30 -7.70 -7.74
N ASN A 95 -4.62 -7.85 -7.73
CA ASN A 95 -5.34 -8.54 -6.67
C ASN A 95 -6.40 -9.51 -7.20
N GLY A 96 -6.80 -10.45 -6.37
CA GLY A 96 -7.89 -11.36 -6.68
C GLY A 96 -8.09 -12.43 -5.61
N PRO A 97 -9.06 -13.34 -5.81
CA PRO A 97 -9.23 -14.51 -4.97
C PRO A 97 -7.93 -15.33 -4.89
N LEU A 98 -7.66 -15.94 -3.72
CA LEU A 98 -6.40 -16.66 -3.47
C LEU A 98 -6.05 -17.67 -4.58
N ALA A 99 -7.02 -18.45 -5.06
CA ALA A 99 -6.78 -19.45 -6.10
C ALA A 99 -6.35 -18.82 -7.44
N ASP A 100 -7.01 -17.72 -7.85
CA ASP A 100 -6.72 -17.03 -9.11
C ASP A 100 -5.36 -16.33 -9.05
N VAL A 101 -5.01 -15.77 -7.88
CA VAL A 101 -3.69 -15.18 -7.65
C VAL A 101 -2.60 -16.26 -7.64
N GLN A 102 -2.83 -17.42 -7.04
CA GLN A 102 -1.89 -18.55 -7.09
C GLN A 102 -1.64 -19.01 -8.52
N ASP A 103 -2.70 -19.15 -9.34
CA ASP A 103 -2.56 -19.52 -10.75
C ASP A 103 -1.81 -18.46 -11.57
N THR A 104 -2.05 -17.18 -11.28
CA THR A 104 -1.35 -16.04 -11.90
C THR A 104 0.12 -15.99 -11.50
N LEU A 105 0.46 -16.19 -10.22
CA LEU A 105 1.84 -16.29 -9.75
C LEU A 105 2.59 -17.44 -10.42
N ALA A 106 1.92 -18.57 -10.64
CA ALA A 106 2.54 -19.75 -11.23
C ALA A 106 2.77 -19.63 -12.76
N ASN A 107 1.94 -18.86 -13.48
CA ASN A 107 1.91 -18.91 -14.94
C ASN A 107 1.80 -17.56 -15.67
N GLY A 108 1.42 -16.49 -14.98
CA GLY A 108 1.01 -15.22 -15.60
C GLY A 108 2.09 -14.14 -15.63
N ILE A 109 3.17 -14.27 -14.87
CA ILE A 109 4.19 -13.21 -14.76
C ILE A 109 5.24 -13.38 -15.86
N THR A 110 5.53 -12.29 -16.57
CA THR A 110 6.59 -12.25 -17.59
C THR A 110 7.51 -11.06 -17.35
N TRP A 111 8.82 -11.33 -17.24
CA TRP A 111 9.87 -10.32 -17.27
C TRP A 111 10.33 -10.09 -18.70
N ILE A 112 10.53 -8.82 -19.07
CA ILE A 112 11.05 -8.41 -20.37
C ILE A 112 12.44 -7.80 -20.13
N THR A 113 13.47 -8.44 -20.67
CA THR A 113 14.85 -7.96 -20.49
C THR A 113 15.08 -6.62 -21.19
N PRO A 114 16.01 -5.78 -20.71
CA PRO A 114 16.30 -4.48 -21.32
C PRO A 114 16.60 -4.57 -22.82
N ALA A 115 16.27 -3.49 -23.53
CA ALA A 115 16.51 -3.41 -24.97
C ALA A 115 17.98 -3.19 -25.34
N ALA A 116 18.78 -2.67 -24.41
CA ALA A 116 20.21 -2.43 -24.61
C ALA A 116 20.96 -3.77 -24.72
N ALA A 117 21.94 -3.84 -25.62
CA ALA A 117 22.70 -5.07 -25.84
C ALA A 117 23.42 -5.54 -24.57
N GLY A 118 23.23 -6.80 -24.18
CA GLY A 118 23.75 -7.29 -22.91
C GLY A 118 23.27 -8.69 -22.52
N SER A 119 23.73 -9.15 -21.37
CA SER A 119 23.18 -10.35 -20.72
C SER A 119 22.75 -9.94 -19.32
N TYR A 120 21.49 -10.21 -19.02
CA TYR A 120 20.81 -9.73 -17.81
C TYR A 120 20.40 -10.92 -16.94
N THR A 121 20.57 -10.74 -15.64
CA THR A 121 19.87 -11.51 -14.61
C THR A 121 18.72 -10.65 -14.10
N ILE A 122 17.64 -11.29 -13.65
CA ILE A 122 16.54 -10.54 -13.04
C ILE A 122 16.97 -10.11 -11.64
N ASP A 123 16.76 -8.82 -11.34
CA ASP A 123 16.77 -8.24 -10.00
C ASP A 123 15.38 -7.67 -9.74
N PHE A 124 14.75 -8.11 -8.67
CA PHE A 124 13.35 -7.78 -8.38
C PHE A 124 13.06 -7.78 -6.88
N SER A 125 11.97 -7.10 -6.52
CA SER A 125 11.26 -7.25 -5.26
C SER A 125 9.83 -7.70 -5.55
N MET A 126 9.29 -8.56 -4.69
CA MET A 126 7.88 -8.94 -4.72
C MET A 126 7.31 -8.87 -3.31
N THR A 127 6.14 -8.26 -3.17
CA THR A 127 5.36 -8.25 -1.94
C THR A 127 4.05 -8.99 -2.14
N VAL A 128 3.66 -9.77 -1.14
CA VAL A 128 2.39 -10.52 -1.12
C VAL A 128 1.72 -10.30 0.22
N GLN A 129 0.45 -9.89 0.20
CA GLN A 129 -0.34 -9.58 1.39
C GLN A 129 -1.82 -9.88 1.18
N GLU A 130 -2.59 -9.90 2.28
CA GLU A 130 -4.05 -9.98 2.22
C GLU A 130 -4.63 -8.75 1.50
N TYR A 131 -5.52 -8.98 0.54
CA TYR A 131 -6.19 -7.89 -0.16
C TYR A 131 -7.33 -7.34 0.68
N VAL A 132 -7.30 -6.03 0.92
CA VAL A 132 -8.40 -5.28 1.54
C VAL A 132 -9.15 -4.54 0.42
N PRO A 133 -10.45 -4.82 0.19
CA PRO A 133 -11.24 -4.10 -0.80
C PRO A 133 -11.22 -2.60 -0.58
N GLY A 134 -11.04 -1.86 -1.67
CA GLY A 134 -10.92 -0.41 -1.60
C GLY A 134 -9.63 0.03 -0.92
N LEU A 135 -8.53 -0.74 -0.95
CA LEU A 135 -7.19 -0.31 -0.58
C LEU A 135 -6.34 -0.06 -1.84
N SER A 136 -5.52 0.98 -1.81
CA SER A 136 -4.54 1.30 -2.86
C SER A 136 -3.24 1.81 -2.25
N PHE A 137 -2.16 1.71 -3.02
CA PHE A 137 -0.82 2.18 -2.63
C PHE A 137 -0.39 3.30 -3.57
N ASN A 138 -0.02 4.44 -3.01
CA ASN A 138 0.57 5.53 -3.77
C ASN A 138 2.11 5.34 -3.82
N PRO A 139 2.70 5.03 -4.98
CA PRO A 139 4.13 4.78 -5.09
C PRO A 139 4.99 6.05 -4.90
N ASP A 140 4.41 7.23 -5.05
CA ASP A 140 5.15 8.50 -5.01
C ASP A 140 5.48 8.93 -3.58
N ASN A 141 4.55 8.71 -2.63
CA ASN A 141 4.75 9.00 -1.21
C ASN A 141 4.92 7.74 -0.34
N GLY A 142 4.60 6.56 -0.89
CA GLY A 142 4.71 5.28 -0.19
C GLY A 142 3.60 5.02 0.82
N HIS A 143 2.47 5.72 0.75
CA HIS A 143 1.36 5.56 1.70
C HIS A 143 0.27 4.63 1.13
N TYR A 144 -0.52 4.05 2.03
CA TYR A 144 -1.72 3.29 1.67
C TYR A 144 -2.96 4.12 1.92
N TYR A 145 -3.94 4.01 1.01
CA TYR A 145 -5.22 4.71 1.08
C TYR A 145 -6.35 3.69 0.98
N LEU A 146 -7.29 3.75 1.90
CA LEU A 146 -8.48 2.93 1.96
C LEU A 146 -9.71 3.81 1.73
N VAL A 147 -10.54 3.48 0.74
CA VAL A 147 -11.94 3.87 0.67
C VAL A 147 -12.73 2.75 1.32
N PRO A 148 -13.22 2.91 2.56
CA PRO A 148 -13.93 1.84 3.23
C PRO A 148 -15.19 1.45 2.48
N VAL A 149 -15.48 0.15 2.44
CA VAL A 149 -16.68 -0.40 1.81
C VAL A 149 -17.51 -1.17 2.83
N ASP A 150 -18.81 -1.29 2.56
CA ASP A 150 -19.71 -2.10 3.34
C ASP A 150 -19.63 -3.60 2.98
N GLU A 151 -20.50 -4.41 3.57
CA GLU A 151 -20.53 -5.87 3.34
C GLU A 151 -20.89 -6.28 1.89
N PHE A 152 -21.42 -5.35 1.10
CA PHE A 152 -21.77 -5.55 -0.31
C PHE A 152 -20.69 -5.03 -1.27
N GLY A 153 -19.66 -4.35 -0.74
CA GLY A 153 -18.60 -3.73 -1.52
C GLY A 153 -18.94 -2.33 -2.01
N ASP A 154 -20.01 -1.72 -1.51
CA ASP A 154 -20.37 -0.33 -1.81
C ASP A 154 -19.60 0.62 -0.86
N PRO A 155 -19.17 1.82 -1.30
CA PRO A 155 -18.48 2.77 -0.45
C PRO A 155 -19.28 3.11 0.82
N LEU A 156 -18.65 2.95 1.98
CA LEU A 156 -19.23 3.34 3.27
C LEU A 156 -19.36 4.86 3.35
N THR A 157 -20.51 5.35 3.83
CA THR A 157 -20.76 6.79 4.00
C THR A 157 -20.99 7.16 5.45
N LEU A 158 -20.31 8.21 5.93
CA LEU A 158 -20.44 8.74 7.29
C LEU A 158 -20.49 10.28 7.26
N SER A 159 -20.91 10.89 8.36
CA SER A 159 -20.62 12.32 8.62
C SER A 159 -19.11 12.53 8.71
N ALA A 160 -18.63 13.75 8.53
CA ALA A 160 -17.19 14.01 8.65
C ALA A 160 -16.68 13.73 10.07
N GLU A 161 -17.43 14.16 11.10
CA GLU A 161 -17.08 13.88 12.50
C GLU A 161 -16.98 12.38 12.78
N ASP A 162 -17.96 11.58 12.32
CA ASP A 162 -17.95 10.13 12.52
C ASP A 162 -16.84 9.45 11.71
N ALA A 163 -16.58 9.90 10.48
CA ALA A 163 -15.50 9.36 9.64
C ALA A 163 -14.13 9.60 10.28
N PHE A 164 -13.88 10.81 10.78
CA PHE A 164 -12.61 11.17 11.42
C PHE A 164 -12.42 10.36 12.70
N ALA A 165 -13.48 10.22 13.51
CA ALA A 165 -13.46 9.42 14.73
C ALA A 165 -13.25 7.93 14.44
N ALA A 166 -13.90 7.36 13.43
CA ALA A 166 -13.75 5.94 13.08
C ALA A 166 -12.33 5.62 12.59
N ALA A 167 -11.73 6.51 11.78
CA ALA A 167 -10.34 6.39 11.35
C ALA A 167 -9.39 6.37 12.56
N ASP A 168 -9.47 7.38 13.45
CA ASP A 168 -8.57 7.53 14.60
C ASP A 168 -8.77 6.45 15.68
N ASN A 169 -9.99 5.93 15.86
CA ASN A 169 -10.28 4.89 16.86
C ASN A 169 -9.80 3.48 16.47
N GLY A 170 -9.24 3.31 15.26
CA GLY A 170 -8.75 2.02 14.78
C GLY A 170 -9.85 1.07 14.32
N ASP A 171 -11.00 1.60 13.89
CA ASP A 171 -11.99 0.80 13.17
C ASP A 171 -11.44 0.36 11.80
N PHE A 172 -10.51 1.14 11.26
CA PHE A 172 -9.75 0.82 10.05
C PHE A 172 -8.30 0.55 10.43
N THR A 173 -7.89 -0.71 10.24
CA THR A 173 -6.51 -1.13 10.45
C THR A 173 -5.98 -1.82 9.22
N TYR A 174 -4.71 -1.59 8.95
CA TYR A 174 -4.03 -2.22 7.85
C TYR A 174 -2.61 -2.60 8.28
N ALA A 175 -2.28 -3.88 8.17
CA ALA A 175 -0.97 -4.42 8.54
C ALA A 175 -0.45 -4.01 9.94
N GLY A 176 -1.36 -3.95 10.92
CA GLY A 176 -1.03 -3.55 12.29
C GLY A 176 -0.91 -2.05 12.50
N LEU A 177 -1.17 -1.24 11.48
CA LEU A 177 -1.34 0.21 11.59
C LEU A 177 -2.80 0.56 11.82
N THR A 178 -3.01 1.57 12.66
CA THR A 178 -4.26 2.32 12.76
C THR A 178 -4.23 3.40 11.69
N GLY A 179 -5.31 3.53 10.92
CA GLY A 179 -5.42 4.59 9.93
C GLY A 179 -5.73 5.96 10.53
N TYR A 180 -5.72 6.97 9.69
CA TYR A 180 -6.22 8.31 9.98
C TYR A 180 -6.92 8.87 8.74
N ILE A 181 -7.75 9.90 8.88
CA ILE A 181 -8.40 10.49 7.70
C ILE A 181 -7.34 11.19 6.81
N ALA A 182 -7.37 10.91 5.50
CA ALA A 182 -6.27 11.23 4.59
C ALA A 182 -5.92 12.73 4.48
N GLU A 183 -4.63 13.03 4.44
CA GLU A 183 -4.09 14.37 4.20
C GLU A 183 -3.56 14.48 2.76
N ILE A 184 -3.59 15.68 2.18
CA ILE A 184 -3.14 15.90 0.80
C ILE A 184 -2.15 17.05 0.75
N ASN A 185 -0.88 16.73 0.52
CA ASN A 185 0.26 17.61 0.71
C ASN A 185 0.88 18.11 -0.61
N ASP A 186 0.57 17.49 -1.74
CA ASP A 186 1.00 17.93 -3.07
C ASP A 186 -0.02 17.61 -4.18
N ASP A 187 0.31 18.05 -5.41
CA ASP A 187 -0.54 17.89 -6.59
C ASP A 187 -0.63 16.44 -7.07
N ALA A 188 0.48 15.70 -7.03
CA ALA A 188 0.51 14.30 -7.43
C ALA A 188 -0.35 13.42 -6.50
N GLU A 189 -0.26 13.65 -5.19
CA GLU A 189 -1.11 13.00 -4.19
C GLU A 189 -2.58 13.35 -4.38
N ASN A 190 -2.92 14.63 -4.64
CA ASN A 190 -4.30 15.03 -4.88
C ASN A 190 -4.89 14.34 -6.13
N ASP A 191 -4.11 14.27 -7.21
CA ASP A 191 -4.50 13.57 -8.43
C ASP A 191 -4.67 12.06 -8.17
N PHE A 192 -3.76 11.43 -7.42
CA PHE A 192 -3.87 10.04 -7.03
C PHE A 192 -5.18 9.80 -6.25
N VAL A 193 -5.41 10.57 -5.19
CA VAL A 193 -6.57 10.46 -4.31
C VAL A 193 -7.87 10.68 -5.09
N ALA A 194 -7.93 11.70 -5.95
CA ALA A 194 -9.10 12.03 -6.76
C ALA A 194 -9.48 10.90 -7.73
N ASN A 195 -8.50 10.32 -8.43
CA ASN A 195 -8.74 9.28 -9.43
C ASN A 195 -9.07 7.93 -8.80
N TYR A 196 -8.37 7.59 -7.70
CA TYR A 196 -8.53 6.32 -7.02
C TYR A 196 -9.90 6.20 -6.33
N SER A 197 -10.32 7.28 -5.67
CA SER A 197 -11.46 7.25 -4.77
C SER A 197 -12.82 7.01 -5.45
N GLY A 198 -12.90 7.22 -6.78
CA GLY A 198 -13.97 6.72 -7.64
C GLY A 198 -15.36 7.32 -7.42
N GLY A 199 -15.49 8.30 -6.53
CA GLY A 199 -16.75 8.95 -6.15
C GLY A 199 -16.68 10.47 -6.14
N GLU A 200 -17.80 11.10 -5.80
CA GLU A 200 -17.96 12.55 -5.68
C GLU A 200 -18.06 12.94 -4.20
N ASN A 201 -17.63 14.16 -3.85
CA ASN A 201 -17.76 14.74 -2.51
C ASN A 201 -17.19 13.87 -1.38
N ILE A 202 -15.93 13.49 -1.49
CA ILE A 202 -15.32 12.51 -0.57
C ILE A 202 -14.59 13.21 0.55
N TRP A 203 -14.91 12.88 1.81
CA TRP A 203 -14.25 13.48 2.97
C TRP A 203 -12.74 13.22 2.97
N ILE A 204 -12.00 14.31 3.19
CA ILE A 204 -10.56 14.30 3.45
C ILE A 204 -10.30 14.95 4.81
N GLY A 205 -9.11 14.73 5.35
CA GLY A 205 -8.72 15.04 6.72
C GLY A 205 -8.49 16.51 7.02
N ALA A 206 -9.18 17.44 6.35
CA ALA A 206 -9.07 18.87 6.59
C ALA A 206 -10.32 19.42 7.30
N SER A 207 -10.10 20.32 8.26
CA SER A 207 -11.17 20.97 9.01
C SER A 207 -10.82 22.38 9.51
N SER A 208 -11.85 23.22 9.63
CA SER A 208 -11.85 24.50 10.34
C SER A 208 -12.87 24.53 11.51
N GLU A 209 -13.53 23.40 11.78
CA GLU A 209 -14.59 23.25 12.78
C GLU A 209 -14.04 23.30 14.20
N TYR A 210 -14.59 24.19 15.03
CA TYR A 210 -14.01 24.45 16.34
C TYR A 210 -14.06 23.25 17.29
N THR A 211 -15.07 22.37 17.18
CA THR A 211 -15.18 21.14 17.99
C THR A 211 -14.05 20.16 17.70
N ILE A 212 -13.67 20.03 16.41
CA ILE A 212 -12.55 19.22 15.96
C ILE A 212 -11.23 19.89 16.36
N LEU A 213 -11.04 21.16 16.00
CA LEU A 213 -9.78 21.86 16.24
C LEU A 213 -9.43 22.00 17.74
N ASN A 214 -10.42 22.11 18.62
CA ASN A 214 -10.20 22.23 20.07
C ASN A 214 -9.71 20.93 20.73
N SER A 215 -9.66 19.82 20.00
CA SER A 215 -8.95 18.62 20.44
C SER A 215 -7.42 18.79 20.35
N PHE A 216 -6.94 19.74 19.54
CA PHE A 216 -5.50 19.96 19.32
C PHE A 216 -4.86 20.69 20.51
N ALA A 217 -3.59 20.39 20.78
CA ALA A 217 -2.89 21.03 21.88
C ALA A 217 -2.67 22.53 21.60
N GLY A 218 -3.24 23.39 22.45
CA GLY A 218 -3.01 24.84 22.40
C GLY A 218 -4.03 25.65 21.60
N THR A 219 -5.06 25.01 21.05
CA THR A 219 -6.22 25.67 20.45
C THR A 219 -7.34 25.83 21.49
N SER A 220 -8.09 26.93 21.39
CA SER A 220 -9.29 27.17 22.20
C SER A 220 -10.14 28.23 21.53
N TYR A 221 -10.87 27.81 20.50
CA TYR A 221 -11.84 28.62 19.79
C TYR A 221 -13.18 28.58 20.53
N ALA A 222 -13.85 29.73 20.61
CA ALA A 222 -15.13 29.86 21.31
C ALA A 222 -16.32 29.30 20.51
N ASP A 223 -16.24 29.39 19.19
CA ASP A 223 -17.27 29.00 18.22
C ASP A 223 -16.64 28.91 16.81
N ASN A 224 -17.44 28.50 15.82
CA ASN A 224 -17.02 28.48 14.42
C ASN A 224 -16.67 29.86 13.86
N THR A 225 -17.22 30.96 14.37
CA THR A 225 -16.82 32.29 13.88
C THR A 225 -15.33 32.55 14.17
N ALA A 226 -14.81 32.01 15.28
CA ALA A 226 -13.40 32.14 15.62
C ALA A 226 -12.47 31.19 14.85
N SER A 227 -12.96 30.07 14.33
CA SER A 227 -12.14 29.02 13.71
C SER A 227 -12.32 28.86 12.19
N ASN A 228 -13.46 29.22 11.61
CA ASN A 228 -13.91 28.88 10.24
C ASN A 228 -12.99 29.34 9.09
N SER A 229 -11.95 30.12 9.38
CA SER A 229 -10.94 30.52 8.38
C SER A 229 -9.60 29.80 8.55
N LYS A 230 -9.46 28.91 9.54
CA LYS A 230 -8.19 28.28 9.92
C LYS A 230 -8.24 26.80 9.56
N TRP A 231 -7.87 26.49 8.33
CA TRP A 231 -7.94 25.13 7.79
C TRP A 231 -6.72 24.32 8.22
N HIS A 232 -6.97 23.31 9.04
CA HIS A 232 -5.96 22.40 9.53
C HIS A 232 -6.15 21.01 8.94
N TRP A 233 -5.05 20.35 8.68
CA TRP A 233 -5.04 18.90 8.61
C TRP A 233 -5.27 18.32 10.02
N VAL A 234 -6.18 17.36 10.14
CA VAL A 234 -6.68 16.85 11.41
C VAL A 234 -5.66 15.94 12.08
N ASN A 235 -4.98 15.07 11.33
CA ASN A 235 -4.03 14.11 11.89
C ASN A 235 -2.70 14.79 12.26
N SER A 236 -2.08 15.54 11.35
CA SER A 236 -0.84 16.27 11.58
C SER A 236 -1.04 17.56 12.40
N THR A 237 -2.28 18.02 12.57
CA THR A 237 -2.67 19.27 13.24
C THR A 237 -2.10 20.54 12.59
N VAL A 238 -1.63 20.43 11.33
CA VAL A 238 -0.95 21.52 10.62
C VAL A 238 -1.96 22.50 10.02
N LEU A 239 -1.84 23.78 10.33
CA LEU A 239 -2.52 24.86 9.61
C LEU A 239 -1.94 24.99 8.19
N PHE A 240 -2.72 24.65 7.17
CA PHE A 240 -2.27 24.67 5.77
C PHE A 240 -2.87 25.83 4.96
N ALA A 241 -4.03 26.36 5.36
CA ALA A 241 -4.63 27.52 4.70
C ALA A 241 -5.36 28.46 5.68
N ASP A 242 -5.40 29.74 5.32
CA ASP A 242 -6.06 30.79 6.10
C ASP A 242 -6.95 31.65 5.18
N GLY A 243 -8.21 31.82 5.55
CA GLY A 243 -9.19 32.61 4.80
C GLY A 243 -10.35 31.78 4.24
N LEU A 244 -11.19 32.47 3.46
CA LEU A 244 -12.38 31.93 2.79
C LEU A 244 -12.43 32.49 1.35
N SER A 245 -13.01 31.72 0.45
CA SER A 245 -13.29 32.06 -0.95
C SER A 245 -12.08 32.73 -1.61
N GLY A 246 -12.29 33.83 -2.36
CA GLY A 246 -11.21 34.54 -3.05
C GLY A 246 -10.12 35.17 -2.18
N ASP A 247 -10.26 35.14 -0.85
CA ASP A 247 -9.25 35.64 0.11
C ASP A 247 -8.44 34.50 0.77
N ILE A 248 -8.65 33.24 0.39
CA ILE A 248 -7.88 32.13 0.96
C ILE A 248 -6.41 32.18 0.55
N VAL A 249 -5.53 31.93 1.51
CA VAL A 249 -4.08 31.95 1.34
C VAL A 249 -3.47 30.68 1.92
N ALA A 250 -2.61 30.02 1.13
CA ALA A 250 -1.78 28.93 1.59
C ALA A 250 -0.79 29.40 2.69
N VAL A 251 -0.76 28.68 3.80
CA VAL A 251 0.15 28.93 4.91
C VAL A 251 1.46 28.20 4.63
N ASN A 252 2.58 28.91 4.69
CA ASN A 252 3.93 28.36 4.42
C ASN A 252 4.09 27.71 3.04
N GLY A 253 3.26 28.09 2.06
CA GLY A 253 3.30 27.48 0.72
C GLY A 253 2.76 26.05 0.68
N ALA A 254 1.96 25.65 1.67
CA ALA A 254 1.26 24.37 1.65
C ALA A 254 0.35 24.25 0.43
N TYR A 255 0.12 23.00 0.01
CA TYR A 255 -0.77 22.69 -1.09
C TYR A 255 -2.24 22.95 -0.72
N SER A 256 -3.03 23.36 -1.71
CA SER A 256 -4.48 23.48 -1.60
C SER A 256 -5.12 23.42 -2.98
N SER A 257 -6.29 22.79 -3.08
CA SER A 257 -7.01 22.64 -4.36
C SER A 257 -8.49 23.03 -4.27
N TRP A 258 -8.79 24.12 -3.57
CA TRP A 258 -10.16 24.63 -3.45
C TRP A 258 -10.78 24.93 -4.82
N ALA A 259 -12.05 24.56 -4.98
CA ALA A 259 -12.85 24.91 -6.15
C ALA A 259 -13.05 26.44 -6.25
N ASP A 260 -13.46 26.92 -7.42
CA ASP A 260 -13.73 28.35 -7.62
C ASP A 260 -14.86 28.83 -6.68
N GLY A 261 -14.53 29.80 -5.81
CA GLY A 261 -15.44 30.31 -4.78
C GLY A 261 -15.28 29.66 -3.41
N GLU A 262 -14.54 28.55 -3.31
CA GLU A 262 -14.35 27.79 -2.08
C GLU A 262 -13.03 28.13 -1.36
N PRO A 263 -12.96 27.88 -0.04
CA PRO A 263 -14.06 27.49 0.85
C PRO A 263 -14.95 28.68 1.19
N ASN A 264 -16.26 28.55 1.10
CA ASN A 264 -17.18 29.67 1.28
C ASN A 264 -17.76 29.79 2.70
N GLY A 265 -17.60 28.75 3.53
CA GLY A 265 -18.07 28.74 4.91
C GLY A 265 -19.59 28.87 5.01
N GLY A 266 -20.32 28.20 4.13
CA GLY A 266 -21.77 28.32 3.94
C GLY A 266 -22.54 28.29 5.25
N GLY A 267 -23.36 29.32 5.47
CA GLY A 267 -24.13 29.46 6.71
C GLY A 267 -23.31 29.61 8.01
N GLY A 268 -21.97 29.71 7.91
CA GLY A 268 -21.03 29.70 9.05
C GLY A 268 -20.88 28.33 9.71
N GLN A 269 -21.23 27.25 9.00
CA GLN A 269 -21.33 25.88 9.53
C GLN A 269 -20.52 24.86 8.72
N GLU A 270 -19.91 25.29 7.61
CA GLU A 270 -19.10 24.41 6.76
C GLU A 270 -17.66 24.43 7.22
N GLY A 271 -17.23 23.36 7.87
CA GLY A 271 -15.95 23.28 8.56
C GLY A 271 -15.17 22.00 8.26
N CYS A 272 -15.63 21.16 7.34
CA CYS A 272 -14.99 19.90 6.95
C CYS A 272 -14.88 19.81 5.44
N VAL A 273 -13.80 19.21 4.94
CA VAL A 273 -13.47 19.31 3.52
C VAL A 273 -13.78 18.02 2.77
N VAL A 274 -14.38 18.16 1.60
CA VAL A 274 -14.47 17.11 0.59
C VAL A 274 -13.56 17.39 -0.59
N THR A 275 -13.01 16.34 -1.20
CA THR A 275 -12.45 16.38 -2.56
C THR A 275 -13.48 15.87 -3.59
N ASN A 276 -13.14 15.97 -4.88
CA ASN A 276 -14.02 15.63 -6.00
C ASN A 276 -15.38 16.35 -5.92
N TRP A 277 -15.34 17.65 -5.60
CA TRP A 277 -16.53 18.47 -5.41
C TRP A 277 -17.43 18.47 -6.65
N GLU A 278 -18.70 18.07 -6.49
CA GLU A 278 -19.68 17.90 -7.57
C GLU A 278 -19.15 17.09 -8.78
N GLY A 279 -18.26 16.14 -8.49
CA GLY A 279 -17.64 15.28 -9.49
C GLY A 279 -16.51 15.94 -10.30
N ALA A 280 -16.10 17.18 -9.96
CA ALA A 280 -14.90 17.78 -10.51
C ALA A 280 -13.65 17.20 -9.81
N PRO A 281 -12.84 16.36 -10.49
CA PRO A 281 -11.75 15.64 -9.83
C PRO A 281 -10.75 16.59 -9.19
N ALA A 282 -10.26 16.23 -8.01
CA ALA A 282 -9.19 16.93 -7.30
C ALA A 282 -9.54 18.36 -6.83
N LEU A 283 -10.78 18.83 -7.01
CA LEU A 283 -11.24 20.12 -6.49
C LEU A 283 -11.96 19.95 -5.14
N TRP A 284 -11.66 20.85 -4.22
CA TRP A 284 -12.12 20.78 -2.83
C TRP A 284 -13.26 21.76 -2.53
N ASN A 285 -14.13 21.36 -1.62
CA ASN A 285 -15.18 22.20 -1.04
C ASN A 285 -15.29 21.96 0.46
N ASP A 286 -15.73 22.96 1.22
CA ASP A 286 -16.13 22.81 2.60
C ASP A 286 -17.63 22.48 2.72
N LEU A 287 -17.95 21.59 3.66
CA LEU A 287 -19.31 21.17 4.00
C LEU A 287 -19.44 21.09 5.53
N ALA A 288 -20.69 21.01 6.02
CA ALA A 288 -20.95 20.83 7.44
C ALA A 288 -20.41 19.49 7.93
N CYS A 289 -19.76 19.50 9.09
CA CYS A 289 -19.10 18.32 9.66
C CYS A 289 -20.08 17.31 10.28
N ASP A 290 -21.28 17.78 10.63
CA ASP A 290 -22.31 17.03 11.36
C ASP A 290 -23.13 16.10 10.44
N ASP A 291 -24.25 15.58 10.95
CA ASP A 291 -25.12 14.64 10.23
C ASP A 291 -25.92 15.25 9.08
N THR A 292 -25.69 16.53 8.75
CA THR A 292 -26.29 17.18 7.58
C THR A 292 -25.83 16.52 6.27
N TRP A 293 -24.59 16.02 6.22
CA TRP A 293 -24.01 15.36 5.07
C TRP A 293 -23.41 14.02 5.45
N THR A 294 -23.67 12.99 4.64
CA THR A 294 -22.98 11.70 4.75
C THR A 294 -22.35 11.38 3.41
N ASN A 295 -21.03 11.23 3.41
CA ASN A 295 -20.27 10.95 2.20
C ASN A 295 -19.24 9.83 2.45
N SER A 296 -18.71 9.27 1.38
CA SER A 296 -17.53 8.41 1.45
C SER A 296 -16.33 9.21 1.95
N PHE A 297 -15.32 8.50 2.43
CA PHE A 297 -14.15 9.09 3.06
C PHE A 297 -12.92 8.23 2.79
N ILE A 298 -11.74 8.83 2.96
CA ILE A 298 -10.47 8.17 2.66
C ILE A 298 -9.66 8.09 3.93
N VAL A 299 -9.27 6.86 4.27
CA VAL A 299 -8.37 6.56 5.38
C VAL A 299 -6.97 6.35 4.81
N GLU A 300 -5.97 6.97 5.41
CA GLU A 300 -4.57 6.86 5.06
C GLU A 300 -3.81 6.11 6.16
N PHE A 301 -2.74 5.42 5.78
CA PHE A 301 -1.85 4.72 6.69
C PHE A 301 -0.39 5.09 6.39
N ASP A 302 0.33 5.51 7.44
CA ASP A 302 1.74 5.89 7.34
C ASP A 302 2.63 4.69 6.96
N SER A 303 3.49 4.90 5.96
CA SER A 303 4.59 4.03 5.52
C SER A 303 4.31 2.95 4.48
N ALA A 304 5.30 2.79 3.62
CA ALA A 304 5.48 1.67 2.70
C ALA A 304 5.83 0.36 3.43
N ASP A 305 6.13 0.43 4.72
CA ASP A 305 6.37 -0.72 5.60
C ASP A 305 5.05 -1.25 6.22
N ALA A 306 3.93 -0.53 6.05
CA ALA A 306 2.58 -1.03 6.31
C ALA A 306 2.27 -2.11 5.27
N GLY A 307 2.20 -3.36 5.69
CA GLY A 307 2.20 -4.47 4.75
C GLY A 307 3.62 -4.83 4.35
N ALA A 308 4.60 -4.55 5.23
CA ALA A 308 5.92 -5.19 5.25
C ALA A 308 5.71 -6.59 4.73
N ALA A 309 6.24 -6.80 3.52
CA ALA A 309 5.89 -7.93 2.71
C ALA A 309 5.84 -9.14 3.63
N ILE A 310 4.66 -9.77 3.77
CA ILE A 310 4.58 -11.02 4.54
C ILE A 310 5.57 -11.99 3.91
N LEU A 311 5.87 -11.76 2.63
CA LEU A 311 7.05 -12.27 2.01
C LEU A 311 7.74 -11.38 0.97
N GLU A 312 9.03 -11.15 1.17
CA GLU A 312 9.94 -10.46 0.22
C GLU A 312 10.94 -11.47 -0.35
N LEU A 313 11.23 -11.36 -1.65
CA LEU A 313 12.31 -12.08 -2.34
C LEU A 313 13.21 -11.03 -3.02
N THR A 314 14.52 -11.05 -2.73
CA THR A 314 15.50 -10.10 -3.28
C THR A 314 16.76 -10.80 -3.82
N ASP A 315 17.51 -10.15 -4.72
CA ASP A 315 18.82 -10.61 -5.24
C ASP A 315 19.88 -10.90 -4.16
N GLU A 316 19.80 -10.27 -3.00
CA GLU A 316 20.72 -10.55 -1.89
C GLU A 316 20.42 -11.92 -1.25
N ASP A 317 19.14 -12.28 -1.12
CA ASP A 317 18.72 -13.61 -0.67
C ASP A 317 19.17 -14.71 -1.66
N LEU A 318 19.26 -14.35 -2.95
CA LEU A 318 19.67 -15.19 -4.06
C LEU A 318 21.17 -15.49 -4.02
N GLN A 319 22.00 -14.47 -3.82
CA GLN A 319 23.45 -14.65 -3.67
C GLN A 319 23.78 -15.45 -2.39
N ALA A 320 23.05 -15.25 -1.30
CA ALA A 320 23.23 -16.02 -0.07
C ALA A 320 22.89 -17.51 -0.24
N ALA A 321 21.83 -17.81 -1.00
CA ALA A 321 21.41 -19.19 -1.30
C ALA A 321 22.43 -19.90 -2.21
N GLU A 322 22.89 -19.25 -3.28
CA GLU A 322 23.90 -19.83 -4.19
C GLU A 322 25.23 -20.11 -3.48
N ASN A 323 25.70 -19.18 -2.64
CA ASN A 323 26.91 -19.39 -1.85
C ASN A 323 26.77 -20.58 -0.90
N SER A 324 25.61 -20.73 -0.26
CA SER A 324 25.32 -21.87 0.65
C SER A 324 25.30 -23.21 -0.09
N VAL A 325 24.77 -23.26 -1.32
CA VAL A 325 24.75 -24.48 -2.15
C VAL A 325 26.17 -24.82 -2.63
N ASN A 326 26.96 -23.84 -3.02
CA ASN A 326 28.35 -24.04 -3.46
C ASN A 326 29.24 -24.55 -2.31
N GLU A 327 29.11 -24.00 -1.11
CA GLU A 327 29.82 -24.49 0.09
C GLU A 327 29.43 -25.94 0.43
N LEU A 328 28.15 -26.31 0.28
CA LEU A 328 27.68 -27.68 0.51
C LEU A 328 28.14 -28.66 -0.57
N ALA A 329 28.24 -28.23 -1.83
CA ALA A 329 28.75 -29.05 -2.93
C ALA A 329 30.23 -29.40 -2.76
N GLU A 330 31.02 -28.51 -2.17
CA GLU A 330 32.43 -28.76 -1.81
C GLU A 330 32.59 -29.83 -0.72
N THR A 331 31.53 -30.13 0.06
CA THR A 331 31.55 -31.20 1.08
C THR A 331 31.19 -32.59 0.57
N GLY A 332 30.84 -32.72 -0.72
CA GLY A 332 30.53 -34.02 -1.35
C GLY A 332 29.14 -34.60 -1.04
N VAL A 333 28.23 -33.77 -0.50
CA VAL A 333 26.82 -34.15 -0.30
C VAL A 333 26.08 -34.11 -1.65
N ASN A 334 25.30 -35.15 -1.94
CA ASN A 334 24.58 -35.29 -3.21
C ASN A 334 23.64 -34.09 -3.46
N ALA A 335 23.72 -33.46 -4.64
CA ALA A 335 23.05 -32.19 -4.94
C ALA A 335 21.54 -32.19 -4.67
N THR A 336 20.88 -33.34 -4.85
CA THR A 336 19.44 -33.52 -4.57
C THR A 336 19.11 -33.40 -3.08
N LEU A 337 20.03 -33.78 -2.19
CA LEU A 337 19.89 -33.63 -0.74
C LEU A 337 20.28 -32.21 -0.29
N ALA A 338 21.25 -31.59 -0.98
CA ALA A 338 21.70 -30.23 -0.71
C ALA A 338 20.59 -29.19 -1.00
N MET A 339 19.80 -29.37 -2.06
CA MET A 339 18.65 -28.48 -2.36
C MET A 339 17.56 -28.53 -1.27
N GLY A 340 17.33 -29.70 -0.64
CA GLY A 340 16.35 -29.83 0.46
C GLY A 340 16.83 -29.22 1.79
N LEU A 341 18.15 -29.20 2.03
CA LEU A 341 18.77 -28.59 3.20
C LEU A 341 19.01 -27.08 3.05
N ALA A 342 19.29 -26.59 1.83
CA ALA A 342 19.40 -25.15 1.55
C ALA A 342 18.04 -24.44 1.71
N GLY A 343 16.95 -25.09 1.27
CA GLY A 343 15.59 -24.58 1.50
C GLY A 343 15.19 -24.48 2.99
N THR A 344 15.81 -25.28 3.87
CA THR A 344 15.64 -25.14 5.34
C THR A 344 16.61 -24.15 5.97
N ALA A 345 17.77 -23.88 5.36
CA ALA A 345 18.74 -22.88 5.83
C ALA A 345 18.32 -21.43 5.53
N LEU A 346 17.60 -21.18 4.42
CA LEU A 346 17.00 -19.87 4.11
C LEU A 346 15.96 -19.42 5.15
N ILE A 347 15.24 -20.37 5.76
CA ILE A 347 14.30 -20.11 6.88
C ILE A 347 15.04 -19.46 8.07
N ALA A 348 16.33 -19.74 8.26
CA ALA A 348 17.14 -19.14 9.32
C ALA A 348 17.76 -17.79 8.91
N ALA A 349 17.95 -17.53 7.61
CA ALA A 349 18.55 -16.28 7.12
C ALA A 349 17.56 -15.10 7.17
N ALA A 350 16.28 -15.32 6.87
CA ALA A 350 15.22 -14.31 7.00
C ALA A 350 15.08 -13.79 8.45
N ALA A 351 15.33 -14.64 9.45
CA ALA A 351 15.34 -14.22 10.86
C ALA A 351 16.54 -13.33 11.24
N VAL A 352 17.63 -13.34 10.46
CA VAL A 352 18.86 -12.58 10.75
C VAL A 352 18.87 -11.21 10.06
N VAL A 353 18.23 -11.07 8.90
CA VAL A 353 18.16 -9.79 8.16
C VAL A 353 17.29 -8.77 8.91
N VAL A 354 16.13 -9.19 9.45
CA VAL A 354 15.26 -8.35 10.30
C VAL A 354 15.97 -7.91 11.60
N ALA A 355 16.83 -8.77 12.17
CA ALA A 355 17.56 -8.43 13.40
C ALA A 355 18.74 -7.47 13.18
N ARG A 356 19.35 -7.45 11.99
CA ARG A 356 20.53 -6.60 11.71
C ARG A 356 20.19 -5.15 11.34
N ARG A 357 19.00 -4.87 10.79
CA ARG A 357 18.55 -3.47 10.58
C ARG A 357 18.31 -2.70 11.89
N ARG A 358 17.99 -3.38 13.00
CA ARG A 358 17.87 -2.75 14.34
C ARG A 358 19.18 -2.29 14.97
N ALA A 359 20.34 -2.63 14.39
CA ALA A 359 21.66 -2.28 14.96
C ALA A 359 22.40 -1.18 14.18
N ARG A 360 21.82 -0.66 13.09
CA ARG A 360 22.37 0.47 12.33
C ARG A 360 21.26 1.42 11.87
N VAL A 361 20.69 2.15 12.83
CA VAL A 361 20.39 3.58 12.74
C VAL A 361 20.72 4.17 14.10
#